data_AF-A0A4Y8CIP2-F1
#
_entry.id   AF-A0A4Y8CIP2-F1
#
_cell.length_a   1.000
_cell.length_b   1.000
_cell.length_c   1.000
_cell.angle_alpha   90.00
_cell.angle_beta   90.00
_cell.angle_gamma   90.00
#
_symmetry.space_group_name_H-M   'P 1'
#
loop_
_entity.id
_entity.type
_entity.pdbx_description
1 polymer ?
#
loop_
_entity_poly.entity_id
_entity_poly.type
_entity_poly.pdbx_seq_one_letter_code
_entity_poly.pdbx_strand_id
1 'polypeptide(L)'
;MYHASCILLPLLLLLATAVNGHRIVPRTSDRCRSTPGDASWPSPADWAALNKTVGGRLLAPIPIGAPCHMSFSPFTGTKIPTRRMQCLTKLAILGWLEPDVPCIIGDHDVYAINATGPSDIQPGLDL
;
A
#
# COMPACT_ATOMS: atom_id res chain seq x y z
N MET A 1 13.66 63.28 29.23
CA MET A 1 12.42 62.51 28.99
C MET A 1 12.50 61.56 27.77
N TYR A 2 13.69 61.18 27.27
CA TYR A 2 13.85 60.38 26.03
C TYR A 2 14.35 58.94 26.23
N HIS A 3 14.59 58.49 27.47
CA HIS A 3 15.17 57.16 27.73
C HIS A 3 14.16 56.00 27.65
N ALA A 4 12.86 56.26 27.84
CA ALA A 4 11.83 55.21 27.76
C ALA A 4 11.57 54.71 26.33
N SER A 5 11.91 55.52 25.31
CA SER A 5 11.65 55.22 23.90
C SER A 5 12.65 54.22 23.29
N CYS A 6 13.89 54.16 23.79
CA CYS A 6 14.94 53.26 23.26
C CYS A 6 14.72 51.79 23.64
N ILE A 7 13.92 51.50 24.67
CA ILE A 7 13.71 50.14 25.18
C ILE A 7 12.40 49.54 24.60
N LEU A 8 11.44 50.38 24.23
CA LEU A 8 10.16 49.96 23.64
C LEU A 8 10.31 49.35 22.24
N LEU A 9 11.23 49.86 21.41
CA LEU A 9 11.49 49.35 20.05
C LEU A 9 12.06 47.92 20.00
N PRO A 10 13.13 47.58 20.75
CA PRO A 10 13.62 46.21 20.78
C PRO A 10 12.64 45.26 21.48
N LEU A 11 11.87 45.73 22.47
CA LEU A 11 10.86 44.92 23.15
C LEU A 11 9.66 44.58 22.23
N LEU A 12 9.22 45.51 21.38
CA LEU A 12 8.21 45.24 20.35
C LEU A 12 8.72 44.24 19.30
N LEU A 13 9.99 44.32 18.90
CA LEU A 13 10.59 43.35 17.97
C LEU A 13 10.69 41.94 18.56
N LEU A 14 10.98 41.82 19.85
CA LEU A 14 11.03 40.54 20.58
C LEU A 14 9.65 39.88 20.73
N LEU A 15 8.57 40.67 20.82
CA LEU A 15 7.21 40.15 20.84
C LEU A 15 6.73 39.69 19.45
N ALA A 16 7.27 40.27 18.38
CA ALA A 16 6.90 39.92 16.99
C ALA A 16 7.46 38.57 16.51
N THR A 17 8.53 38.05 17.12
CA THR A 17 9.13 36.75 16.75
C THR A 17 8.50 35.54 17.45
N ALA A 18 7.62 35.76 18.44
CA ALA A 18 6.93 34.69 19.15
C ALA A 18 5.75 34.07 18.38
N VAL A 19 5.41 34.59 17.19
CA VAL A 19 4.39 34.02 16.29
C VAL A 19 5.03 33.21 15.16
N ASN A 20 6.13 32.50 15.44
CA ASN A 20 6.36 31.25 14.72
C ASN A 20 5.40 30.23 15.31
N GLY A 21 4.15 30.29 14.85
CA GLY A 21 3.16 29.27 15.11
C GLY A 21 3.81 27.93 14.85
N HIS A 22 3.82 27.05 15.86
CA HIS A 22 4.02 25.64 15.60
C HIS A 22 3.04 25.30 14.49
N ARG A 23 3.54 24.94 13.31
CA ARG A 23 2.72 24.22 12.36
C ARG A 23 2.38 22.92 13.07
N ILE A 24 1.23 22.87 13.72
CA ILE A 24 0.50 21.63 13.83
C ILE A 24 0.16 21.32 12.38
N VAL A 25 1.09 20.66 11.69
CA VAL A 25 0.72 19.84 10.55
C VAL A 25 -0.29 18.87 11.17
N PRO A 26 -1.57 18.94 10.82
CA PRO A 26 -2.51 17.93 11.28
C PRO A 26 -1.84 16.62 10.90
N ARG A 27 -1.62 15.71 11.85
CA ARG A 27 -1.25 14.36 11.44
C ARG A 27 -2.40 13.93 10.54
N THR A 28 -2.19 13.87 9.23
CA THR A 28 -3.16 13.30 8.31
C THR A 28 -3.26 11.78 8.48
N SER A 29 -2.82 11.23 9.62
CA SER A 29 -2.63 9.81 9.83
C SER A 29 -3.80 9.14 10.54
N ASP A 30 -5.01 9.72 10.45
CA ASP A 30 -6.26 8.96 10.60
C ASP A 30 -6.78 8.49 9.23
N ARG A 31 -5.90 8.43 8.21
CA ARG A 31 -6.24 7.92 6.89
C ARG A 31 -5.84 6.45 6.82
N CYS A 32 -6.82 5.57 6.98
CA CYS A 32 -6.68 4.18 6.57
C CYS A 32 -6.19 4.14 5.12
N ARG A 33 -5.29 3.21 4.81
CA ARG A 33 -4.91 2.96 3.42
C ARG A 33 -6.11 2.36 2.69
N SER A 34 -6.31 2.75 1.43
CA SER A 34 -7.32 2.11 0.59
C SER A 34 -7.08 0.61 0.51
N THR A 35 -8.15 -0.16 0.51
CA THR A 35 -8.18 -1.61 0.31
C THR A 35 -9.05 -1.96 -0.90
N PRO A 36 -8.89 -3.14 -1.51
CA PRO A 36 -9.71 -3.55 -2.64
C PRO A 36 -11.20 -3.49 -2.31
N GLY A 37 -11.97 -2.78 -3.14
CA GLY A 37 -13.39 -2.55 -2.93
C GLY A 37 -13.73 -1.15 -2.41
N ASP A 38 -12.75 -0.44 -1.84
CA ASP A 38 -12.93 0.97 -1.46
C ASP A 38 -13.07 1.85 -2.71
N ALA A 39 -13.88 2.90 -2.61
CA ALA A 39 -14.03 3.89 -3.69
C ALA A 39 -12.73 4.64 -4.01
N SER A 40 -11.81 4.71 -3.05
CA SER A 40 -10.47 5.31 -3.20
C SER A 40 -9.40 4.29 -3.62
N TRP A 41 -9.79 3.06 -3.96
CA TRP A 41 -8.88 2.06 -4.51
C TRP A 41 -8.45 2.44 -5.94
N PRO A 42 -7.17 2.31 -6.32
CA PRO A 42 -6.73 2.65 -7.67
C PRO A 42 -7.51 1.87 -8.74
N SER A 43 -7.89 2.56 -9.80
CA SER A 43 -8.67 1.98 -10.89
C SER A 43 -7.82 1.02 -11.73
N PRO A 44 -8.43 0.16 -12.56
CA PRO A 44 -7.66 -0.68 -13.49
C PRO A 44 -6.73 0.11 -14.42
N ALA A 45 -7.09 1.36 -14.77
CA ALA A 45 -6.25 2.23 -15.57
C ALA A 45 -5.01 2.72 -14.80
N ASP A 46 -5.15 3.02 -13.51
CA ASP A 46 -4.04 3.43 -12.65
C ASP A 46 -3.04 2.28 -12.46
N TRP A 47 -3.54 1.06 -12.23
CA TRP A 47 -2.69 -0.14 -12.19
C TRP A 47 -1.98 -0.40 -13.52
N ALA A 48 -2.66 -0.20 -14.65
CA ALA A 48 -2.04 -0.34 -15.97
C ALA A 48 -0.96 0.73 -16.24
N ALA A 49 -1.20 1.96 -15.80
CA ALA A 49 -0.23 3.05 -15.89
C ALA A 49 1.02 2.74 -15.04
N LEU A 50 0.83 2.30 -13.79
CA LEU A 50 1.94 1.85 -12.95
C LEU A 50 2.71 0.71 -13.60
N ASN A 51 2.01 -0.32 -14.10
CA ASN A 51 2.66 -1.46 -14.76
C ASN A 51 3.53 -1.01 -15.93
N LYS A 52 3.06 -0.05 -16.74
CA LYS A 52 3.86 0.55 -17.81
C LYS A 52 5.08 1.29 -17.26
N THR A 53 4.92 2.08 -16.20
CA THR A 53 6.01 2.85 -15.58
C THR A 53 7.11 1.93 -15.03
N VAL A 54 6.75 0.80 -14.41
CA VAL A 54 7.72 -0.20 -13.93
C VAL A 54 8.12 -1.21 -15.00
N GLY A 55 7.92 -0.91 -16.29
CA GLY A 55 8.40 -1.72 -17.40
C GLY A 55 7.79 -3.13 -17.47
N GLY A 56 6.51 -3.28 -17.13
CA GLY A 56 5.78 -4.55 -17.19
C GLY A 56 5.98 -5.45 -15.97
N ARG A 57 6.55 -4.92 -14.87
CA ARG A 57 6.93 -5.68 -13.68
C ARG A 57 5.93 -5.65 -12.53
N LEU A 58 4.71 -5.15 -12.76
CA LEU A 58 3.63 -5.25 -11.77
C LEU A 58 3.03 -6.66 -11.81
N LEU A 59 2.96 -7.31 -10.65
CA LEU A 59 2.46 -8.67 -10.45
C LEU A 59 1.20 -8.64 -9.60
N ALA A 60 0.22 -9.47 -9.95
CA ALA A 60 -0.88 -9.86 -9.06
C ALA A 60 -0.54 -11.24 -8.48
N PRO A 61 0.07 -11.32 -7.30
CA PRO A 61 0.58 -12.58 -6.77
C PRO A 61 -0.55 -13.58 -6.54
N ILE A 62 -0.27 -14.84 -6.84
CA ILE A 62 -1.14 -15.97 -6.54
C ILE A 62 -0.59 -16.61 -5.26
N PRO A 63 -1.40 -16.79 -4.20
CA PRO A 63 -0.95 -17.45 -2.97
C PRO A 63 -0.33 -18.81 -3.29
N ILE A 64 0.76 -19.17 -2.62
CA ILE A 64 1.45 -20.45 -2.84
C ILE A 64 0.54 -21.66 -2.59
N GLY A 65 -0.49 -21.50 -1.77
CA GLY A 65 -1.52 -22.49 -1.49
C GLY A 65 -2.62 -22.59 -2.55
N ALA A 66 -2.72 -21.67 -3.52
CA ALA A 66 -3.79 -21.67 -4.52
C ALA A 66 -3.94 -23.00 -5.28
N PRO A 67 -2.87 -23.73 -5.66
CA PRO A 67 -2.99 -25.05 -6.30
C PRO A 67 -3.67 -26.13 -5.43
N CYS A 68 -3.80 -25.89 -4.12
CA CYS A 68 -4.43 -26.80 -3.17
C CYS A 68 -5.95 -26.60 -3.04
N HIS A 69 -6.51 -25.54 -3.65
CA HIS A 69 -7.93 -25.18 -3.59
C HIS A 69 -8.60 -25.31 -4.97
N MET A 70 -9.93 -25.46 -5.01
CA MET A 70 -10.66 -25.53 -6.29
C MET A 70 -10.81 -24.19 -7.01
N SER A 71 -10.59 -23.08 -6.31
CA SER A 71 -10.70 -21.74 -6.88
C SER A 71 -9.83 -20.74 -6.14
N PHE A 72 -9.25 -19.81 -6.91
CA PHE A 72 -8.64 -18.57 -6.43
C PHE A 72 -9.28 -17.40 -7.19
N SER A 73 -9.59 -16.31 -6.50
CA SER A 73 -10.09 -15.08 -7.11
C SER A 73 -9.37 -13.90 -6.47
N PRO A 74 -8.42 -13.25 -7.16
CA PRO A 74 -7.75 -12.08 -6.61
C PRO A 74 -8.68 -10.86 -6.60
N PHE A 75 -9.52 -10.67 -7.64
CA PHE A 75 -10.45 -9.52 -7.71
C PHE A 75 -11.84 -9.84 -8.31
N THR A 76 -11.96 -10.74 -9.30
CA THR A 76 -13.20 -10.89 -10.08
C THR A 76 -13.44 -12.28 -10.73
N GLY A 77 -12.99 -13.38 -10.10
CA GLY A 77 -13.51 -14.71 -10.45
C GLY A 77 -12.84 -15.44 -11.64
N THR A 78 -11.62 -15.09 -12.03
CA THR A 78 -10.81 -15.97 -12.88
C THR A 78 -10.47 -17.25 -12.13
N LYS A 79 -11.25 -18.31 -12.37
CA LYS A 79 -10.93 -19.66 -11.91
C LYS A 79 -9.64 -20.10 -12.58
N ILE A 80 -8.52 -20.06 -11.86
CA ILE A 80 -7.31 -20.70 -12.33
C ILE A 80 -7.57 -22.21 -12.30
N PRO A 81 -7.41 -22.95 -13.40
CA PRO A 81 -7.52 -24.40 -13.38
C PRO A 81 -6.38 -24.97 -12.52
N THR A 82 -6.71 -25.41 -11.31
CA THR A 82 -5.71 -25.91 -10.36
C THR A 82 -5.29 -27.32 -10.77
N ARG A 83 -3.98 -27.50 -11.04
CA ARG A 83 -3.39 -28.84 -11.13
C ARG A 83 -3.19 -29.36 -9.71
N ARG A 84 -4.11 -30.21 -9.26
CA ARG A 84 -4.11 -30.95 -7.98
C ARG A 84 -2.75 -31.60 -7.63
N MET A 85 -1.94 -31.89 -8.64
CA MET A 85 -0.68 -32.63 -8.54
C MET A 85 0.46 -31.89 -7.80
N GLN A 86 0.41 -30.56 -7.66
CA GLN A 86 1.46 -29.80 -6.95
C GLN A 86 1.26 -29.71 -5.42
N CYS A 87 0.11 -30.13 -4.91
CA CYS A 87 -0.18 -30.19 -3.48
C CYS A 87 0.60 -31.31 -2.74
N LEU A 88 1.10 -32.30 -3.50
CA LEU A 88 1.48 -33.63 -2.98
C LEU A 88 2.90 -33.79 -2.44
N THR A 89 3.74 -32.76 -2.38
CA THR A 89 5.13 -32.96 -1.93
C THR A 89 5.44 -32.48 -0.51
N LYS A 90 4.56 -31.73 0.19
CA LYS A 90 4.82 -31.42 1.62
C LYS A 90 3.66 -30.92 2.51
N LEU A 91 2.53 -30.44 1.98
CA LEU A 91 1.51 -29.76 2.83
C LEU A 91 0.19 -30.53 3.01
N ALA A 92 -0.23 -31.37 2.07
CA ALA A 92 -1.49 -32.13 2.18
C ALA A 92 -1.46 -33.24 3.24
N ILE A 93 -0.27 -33.62 3.71
CA ILE A 93 -0.04 -34.73 4.65
C ILE A 93 -0.52 -34.41 6.08
N LEU A 94 -0.86 -33.15 6.37
CA LEU A 94 -1.31 -32.76 7.71
C LEU A 94 -2.82 -32.85 7.90
N GLY A 95 -3.62 -33.13 6.86
CA GLY A 95 -5.08 -33.32 7.01
C GLY A 95 -5.87 -32.06 7.38
N TRP A 96 -5.26 -30.86 7.28
CA TRP A 96 -5.89 -29.58 7.66
C TRP A 96 -6.35 -28.72 6.48
N LEU A 97 -6.24 -29.20 5.23
CA LEU A 97 -6.63 -28.41 4.07
C LEU A 97 -7.87 -29.01 3.41
N GLU A 98 -9.01 -28.36 3.63
CA GLU A 98 -10.28 -28.65 2.95
C GLU A 98 -10.22 -28.08 1.52
N PRO A 99 -10.21 -28.91 0.47
CA PRO A 99 -10.04 -28.47 -0.91
C PRO A 99 -11.14 -27.54 -1.42
N ASP A 100 -12.31 -27.62 -0.77
CA ASP A 100 -13.52 -26.88 -1.11
C ASP A 100 -13.55 -25.46 -0.49
N VAL A 101 -12.63 -25.14 0.42
CA VAL A 101 -12.48 -23.78 0.93
C VAL A 101 -11.85 -22.92 -0.18
N PRO A 102 -12.42 -21.75 -0.52
CA PRO A 102 -11.84 -20.89 -1.54
C PRO A 102 -10.50 -20.33 -1.08
N CYS A 103 -9.51 -20.30 -1.98
CA CYS A 103 -8.27 -19.57 -1.74
C CYS A 103 -8.57 -18.07 -1.83
N ILE A 104 -8.48 -17.38 -0.70
CA ILE A 104 -8.54 -15.92 -0.61
C ILE A 104 -7.13 -15.36 -0.42
N ILE A 105 -6.92 -14.10 -0.80
CA ILE A 105 -5.62 -13.44 -0.67
C ILE A 105 -5.26 -13.14 0.80
N GLY A 106 -6.27 -12.90 1.66
CA GLY A 106 -6.06 -12.62 3.08
C GLY A 106 -5.16 -11.40 3.31
N ASP A 107 -4.19 -11.54 4.22
CA ASP A 107 -3.24 -10.49 4.59
C ASP A 107 -2.06 -10.35 3.61
N HIS A 108 -2.09 -11.06 2.48
CA HIS A 108 -1.07 -10.94 1.44
C HIS A 108 -1.27 -9.69 0.58
N ASP A 109 -0.17 -9.19 0.01
CA ASP A 109 -0.20 -8.07 -0.92
C ASP A 109 -1.04 -8.39 -2.15
N VAL A 110 -1.90 -7.44 -2.51
CA VAL A 110 -2.81 -7.47 -3.66
C VAL A 110 -2.07 -7.34 -4.99
N TYR A 111 -1.05 -6.47 -5.02
CA TYR A 111 -0.12 -6.32 -6.12
C TYR A 111 1.30 -6.18 -5.57
N ALA A 112 2.29 -6.63 -6.34
CA ALA A 112 3.70 -6.47 -6.02
C ALA A 112 4.47 -5.97 -7.25
N ILE A 113 5.47 -5.11 -7.05
CA ILE A 113 6.40 -4.72 -8.12
C ILE A 113 7.63 -5.62 -8.03
N ASN A 114 7.95 -6.34 -9.11
CA ASN A 114 9.23 -7.06 -9.21
C ASN A 114 10.36 -6.05 -9.46
N ALA A 115 10.82 -5.39 -8.41
CA ALA A 115 11.81 -4.33 -8.49
C ALA A 115 13.19 -4.88 -8.89
N THR A 116 13.77 -4.30 -9.94
CA THR A 116 15.10 -4.65 -10.47
C THR A 116 16.15 -3.59 -10.20
N GLY A 117 15.72 -2.40 -9.76
CA GLY A 117 16.60 -1.30 -9.38
C GLY A 117 15.81 -0.15 -8.74
N PRO A 118 16.51 0.92 -8.31
CA PRO A 118 15.89 2.04 -7.61
C PRO A 118 14.79 2.77 -8.40
N SER A 119 14.83 2.71 -9.74
CA SER A 119 13.80 3.28 -10.62
C SER A 119 12.40 2.71 -10.40
N ASP A 120 12.30 1.52 -9.80
CA ASP A 120 11.04 0.78 -9.65
C ASP A 120 10.33 1.11 -8.34
N ILE A 121 11.03 1.76 -7.39
CA ILE A 121 10.54 2.00 -6.03
C ILE A 121 9.60 3.20 -6.01
N GLN A 122 10.05 4.34 -6.51
CA GLN A 122 9.29 5.60 -6.42
C GLN A 122 7.92 5.52 -7.09
N PRO A 123 7.77 4.95 -8.31
CA PRO A 123 6.46 4.78 -8.92
C PRO A 123 5.44 4.02 -8.07
N GLY A 124 5.90 3.07 -7.24
CA GLY A 124 5.02 2.32 -6.33
C GLY A 124 4.60 3.10 -5.08
N LEU A 125 5.35 4.13 -4.70
CA LEU A 125 5.01 5.04 -3.60
C LEU A 125 4.03 6.15 -4.05
N ASP A 126 4.02 6.44 -5.35
CA ASP A 126 3.24 7.53 -5.95
C ASP A 126 1.83 7.09 -6.41
N LEU A 127 1.50 5.79 -6.28
CA LEU A 127 0.17 5.24 -6.55
C LEU A 127 -0.77 5.43 -5.35
#